data_AF-A0A8J5JNP8-F1
#
_entry.id   AF-A0A8J5JNP8-F1
#
_cell.length_a   1.000
_cell.length_b   1.000
_cell.length_c   1.000
_cell.angle_alpha   90.00
_cell.angle_beta   90.00
_cell.angle_gamma   90.00
#
_symmetry.space_group_name_H-M   'P 1'
#
loop_
_entity.id
_entity.type
_entity.pdbx_description
1 polymer ?
#
loop_
_entity_poly.entity_id
_entity_poly.type
_entity_poly.pdbx_seq_one_letter_code
_entity_poly.pdbx_strand_id
1 'polypeptide(L)'
;MFKPGGSRVFQEYSTAVFIPYIESQLEYQSRLDLVWDCYLKSGSLKATVRCNHGKGIRRRVTASGPLPSNCQNFLRNSDNKEELFSFLSEQVMQLVVKESKQLVVTGKKRVLTVPPRKDTANLAPCNHEEADTRMMVHAADALECGHRRILIRTVDTDVVVLAVALANERSEVLDELWLTFGTGKNRRYIAAHQIAKALGPENSRALPVFHAITGCVTVSVFAGHSKKAAWATWNAFPEVTTAFLSLASTPSELPDGVLSTLARFIVLLYDRTSTCCDVNVLRKKLFSRKSRSLEDLPPTRAALEQHIKTAAYQAGHIWGQAAIAFVSLPSPCDWGWMKSGDELEPIWTTLSDVSKSCHELISCGSRKHCGGKCGCKKAALKCTGLCACEGGC
;
A
#
# COMPACT_ATOMS: atom_id res chain seq x y z
N MET A 1 -15.98 -5.84 10.69
CA MET A 1 -17.15 -6.03 11.58
C MET A 1 -17.05 -7.40 12.21
N PHE A 2 -17.27 -7.54 13.52
CA PHE A 2 -17.35 -8.84 14.16
C PHE A 2 -18.57 -9.61 13.67
N LYS A 3 -18.61 -10.93 13.86
CA LYS A 3 -19.81 -11.70 13.55
C LYS A 3 -20.95 -11.16 14.41
N PRO A 4 -22.07 -10.70 13.83
CA PRO A 4 -23.13 -10.06 14.60
C PRO A 4 -23.92 -11.00 15.52
N GLY A 5 -23.67 -12.31 15.48
CA GLY A 5 -24.38 -13.26 16.33
C GLY A 5 -25.88 -13.25 16.05
N GLY A 6 -26.69 -13.14 17.11
CA GLY A 6 -28.15 -13.05 17.04
C GLY A 6 -28.71 -11.64 16.85
N SER A 7 -27.85 -10.61 16.79
CA SER A 7 -28.30 -9.21 16.65
C SER A 7 -29.01 -8.98 15.32
N ARG A 8 -30.12 -8.24 15.36
CA ARG A 8 -30.94 -7.89 14.20
C ARG A 8 -30.76 -6.44 13.76
N VAL A 9 -30.47 -5.55 14.70
CA VAL A 9 -30.26 -4.11 14.46
C VAL A 9 -28.89 -3.63 14.96
N PHE A 10 -28.45 -2.46 14.52
CA PHE A 10 -27.12 -1.93 14.88
C PHE A 10 -26.96 -1.67 16.39
N GLN A 11 -28.02 -1.26 17.08
CA GLN A 11 -27.96 -1.06 18.54
C GLN A 11 -27.67 -2.38 19.27
N GLU A 12 -28.40 -3.45 18.93
CA GLU A 12 -28.18 -4.79 19.49
C GLU A 12 -26.77 -5.31 19.16
N TYR A 13 -26.26 -5.05 17.96
CA TYR A 13 -24.89 -5.42 17.61
C TYR A 13 -23.87 -4.67 18.47
N SER A 14 -24.09 -3.38 18.69
CA SER A 14 -23.23 -2.56 19.54
C SER A 14 -23.18 -3.12 20.96
N THR A 15 -24.35 -3.30 21.59
CA THR A 15 -24.46 -3.67 23.01
C THR A 15 -24.14 -5.14 23.29
N ALA A 16 -24.52 -6.06 22.40
CA ALA A 16 -24.34 -7.49 22.63
C ALA A 16 -23.00 -8.05 22.12
N VAL A 17 -22.33 -7.36 21.18
CA VAL A 17 -21.12 -7.88 20.54
C VAL A 17 -19.95 -6.90 20.64
N PHE A 18 -20.13 -5.67 20.17
CA PHE A 18 -18.99 -4.75 20.00
C PHE A 18 -18.48 -4.21 21.34
N ILE A 19 -19.35 -3.64 22.17
CA ILE A 19 -19.01 -3.09 23.49
C ILE A 19 -18.38 -4.16 24.41
N PRO A 20 -19.00 -5.34 24.62
CA PRO A 20 -18.41 -6.36 25.49
C PRO A 20 -17.03 -6.80 25.01
N TYR A 21 -16.82 -6.86 23.69
CA TYR A 21 -15.50 -7.12 23.13
C TYR A 21 -14.51 -6.00 23.49
N ILE A 22 -14.88 -4.72 23.36
CA ILE A 22 -14.00 -3.60 23.74
C ILE A 22 -13.65 -3.64 25.23
N GLU A 23 -14.63 -3.87 26.11
CA GLU A 23 -14.42 -3.98 27.56
C GLU A 23 -13.45 -5.13 27.89
N SER A 24 -13.59 -6.28 27.24
CA SER A 24 -12.68 -7.42 27.41
C SER A 24 -11.24 -7.10 26.99
N GLN A 25 -11.03 -6.28 25.96
CA GLN A 25 -9.69 -5.87 25.56
C GLN A 25 -9.10 -4.88 26.57
N LEU A 26 -9.94 -3.93 27.00
CA LEU A 26 -9.55 -2.91 27.95
C LEU A 26 -9.18 -3.52 29.32
N GLU A 27 -9.73 -4.67 29.71
CA GLU A 27 -9.44 -5.37 30.98
C GLU A 27 -7.93 -5.55 31.27
N TYR A 28 -7.14 -5.86 30.23
CA TYR A 28 -5.71 -6.19 30.38
C TYR A 28 -4.77 -5.03 30.04
N GLN A 29 -5.31 -3.89 29.64
CA GLN A 29 -4.56 -2.76 29.08
C GLN A 29 -4.83 -1.49 29.88
N SER A 30 -3.81 -0.64 30.01
CA SER A 30 -3.96 0.70 30.59
C SER A 30 -4.56 1.69 29.57
N ARG A 31 -4.36 1.44 28.29
CA ARG A 31 -4.83 2.27 27.19
C ARG A 31 -5.27 1.40 26.02
N LEU A 32 -6.41 1.71 25.41
CA LEU A 32 -6.93 1.07 24.20
C LEU A 32 -7.29 2.13 23.16
N ASP A 33 -6.79 1.93 21.94
CA ASP A 33 -7.00 2.85 20.83
C ASP A 33 -7.85 2.18 19.74
N LEU A 34 -8.96 2.81 19.36
CA LEU A 34 -9.82 2.40 18.25
C LEU A 34 -9.61 3.36 17.07
N VAL A 35 -8.96 2.82 16.04
CA VAL A 35 -8.55 3.59 14.86
C VAL A 35 -9.39 3.19 13.66
N TRP A 36 -9.89 4.18 12.94
CA TRP A 36 -10.75 4.00 11.76
C TRP A 36 -10.15 4.69 10.54
N ASP A 37 -10.48 4.17 9.35
CA ASP A 37 -10.23 4.87 8.09
C ASP A 37 -11.01 6.18 8.01
N CYS A 38 -10.47 7.12 7.24
CA CYS A 38 -11.11 8.35 6.80
C CYS A 38 -11.32 8.32 5.29
N TYR A 39 -12.58 8.30 4.88
CA TYR A 39 -12.96 8.25 3.46
C TYR A 39 -13.09 9.66 2.89
N LEU A 40 -12.04 10.14 2.21
CA LEU A 40 -12.10 11.41 1.48
C LEU A 40 -13.03 11.30 0.26
N LYS A 41 -13.80 12.35 0.02
CA LYS A 41 -14.74 12.43 -1.11
C LYS A 41 -14.06 12.77 -2.45
N SER A 42 -12.90 13.40 -2.42
CA SER A 42 -12.12 13.78 -3.60
C SER A 42 -10.62 13.71 -3.29
N GLY A 43 -9.81 13.48 -4.32
CA GLY A 43 -8.34 13.48 -4.20
C GLY A 43 -7.73 12.27 -3.46
N SER A 44 -8.52 11.24 -3.16
CA SER A 44 -8.01 10.02 -2.53
C SER A 44 -7.23 9.17 -3.54
N LEU A 45 -5.99 8.83 -3.23
CA LEU A 45 -5.17 7.91 -4.03
C LEU A 45 -5.78 6.51 -4.18
N LYS A 46 -6.70 6.14 -3.27
CA LYS A 46 -7.38 4.84 -3.29
C LYS A 46 -8.78 4.90 -3.90
N ALA A 47 -9.25 6.04 -4.40
CA ALA A 47 -10.56 6.15 -5.02
C ALA A 47 -10.73 5.11 -6.15
N THR A 48 -9.81 5.11 -7.11
CA THR A 48 -9.85 4.20 -8.26
C THR A 48 -9.71 2.73 -7.84
N VAL A 49 -8.83 2.43 -6.87
CA VAL A 49 -8.68 1.07 -6.32
C VAL A 49 -9.99 0.58 -5.66
N ARG A 50 -10.69 1.47 -4.94
CA ARG A 50 -11.98 1.15 -4.33
C ARG A 50 -13.06 0.93 -5.39
N CYS A 51 -13.08 1.72 -6.46
CA CYS A 51 -14.00 1.54 -7.58
C CYS A 51 -13.86 0.15 -8.23
N ASN A 52 -12.63 -0.36 -8.34
CA ASN A 52 -12.34 -1.69 -8.89
C ASN A 52 -12.85 -2.86 -8.02
N HIS A 53 -13.09 -2.64 -6.72
CA HIS A 53 -13.63 -3.66 -5.81
C HIS A 53 -15.16 -3.84 -5.91
N GLY A 54 -15.81 -3.07 -6.79
CA GLY A 54 -17.25 -3.13 -7.06
C GLY A 54 -18.08 -2.29 -6.09
N LYS A 55 -19.33 -2.00 -6.46
CA LYS A 55 -20.22 -1.12 -5.69
C LYS A 55 -20.98 -1.89 -4.62
N GLY A 56 -20.86 -1.44 -3.37
CA GLY A 56 -21.67 -1.93 -2.27
C GLY A 56 -23.07 -1.31 -2.24
N ILE A 57 -24.06 -2.02 -1.70
CA ILE A 57 -25.41 -1.47 -1.49
C ILE A 57 -25.37 -0.46 -0.35
N ARG A 58 -25.79 0.78 -0.64
CA ARG A 58 -25.93 1.84 0.38
C ARG A 58 -27.04 1.46 1.37
N ARG A 59 -26.73 1.49 2.66
CA ARG A 59 -27.68 1.29 3.76
C ARG A 59 -27.31 2.20 4.91
N ARG A 60 -28.25 3.06 5.30
CA ARG A 60 -28.07 3.99 6.42
C ARG A 60 -27.83 3.23 7.72
N VAL A 61 -26.86 3.66 8.52
CA VAL A 61 -26.63 3.13 9.87
C VAL A 61 -27.40 3.99 10.88
N THR A 62 -28.38 3.37 11.53
CA THR A 62 -29.13 3.96 12.65
C THR A 62 -29.30 2.90 13.73
N ALA A 63 -29.49 3.31 14.99
CA ALA A 63 -29.63 2.39 16.13
C ALA A 63 -30.70 1.29 15.88
N SER A 64 -31.87 1.68 15.41
CA SER A 64 -33.00 0.79 15.07
C SER A 64 -32.92 0.19 13.65
N GLY A 65 -31.91 0.57 12.86
CA GLY A 65 -31.75 0.10 11.49
C GLY A 65 -31.35 -1.38 11.43
N PRO A 66 -31.90 -2.17 10.48
CA PRO A 66 -31.58 -3.58 10.37
C PRO A 66 -30.13 -3.79 9.92
N LEU A 67 -29.47 -4.78 10.51
CA LEU A 67 -28.14 -5.19 10.09
C LEU A 67 -28.14 -5.75 8.67
N PRO A 68 -27.05 -5.55 7.92
CA PRO A 68 -26.90 -6.14 6.60
C PRO A 68 -26.77 -7.66 6.69
N SER A 69 -27.64 -8.38 5.98
CA SER A 69 -27.52 -9.84 5.81
C SER A 69 -26.19 -10.24 5.17
N ASN A 70 -25.69 -9.43 4.22
CA ASN A 70 -24.35 -9.55 3.64
C ASN A 70 -23.47 -8.39 4.09
N CYS A 71 -22.75 -8.58 5.21
CA CYS A 71 -21.81 -7.61 5.75
C CYS A 71 -20.66 -7.27 4.79
N GLN A 72 -20.20 -8.22 3.96
CA GLN A 72 -19.11 -7.95 3.02
C GLN A 72 -19.53 -6.96 1.94
N ASN A 73 -20.72 -7.14 1.35
CA ASN A 73 -21.27 -6.21 0.37
C ASN A 73 -21.54 -4.83 1.00
N PHE A 74 -22.10 -4.80 2.21
CA PHE A 74 -22.32 -3.56 2.96
C PHE A 74 -21.03 -2.76 3.16
N LEU A 75 -19.92 -3.41 3.51
CA LEU A 75 -18.61 -2.77 3.73
C LEU A 75 -17.89 -2.37 2.42
N ARG A 76 -18.41 -2.71 1.22
CA ARG A 76 -17.86 -2.17 -0.04
C ARG A 76 -18.27 -0.72 -0.31
N ASN A 77 -19.27 -0.21 0.41
CA ASN A 77 -19.71 1.18 0.30
C ASN A 77 -19.03 2.04 1.37
N SER A 78 -18.34 3.12 0.96
CA SER A 78 -17.59 4.00 1.87
C SER A 78 -18.49 4.74 2.86
N ASP A 79 -19.66 5.21 2.44
CA ASP A 79 -20.60 5.91 3.34
C ASP A 79 -21.10 4.99 4.45
N ASN A 80 -21.40 3.72 4.11
CA ASN A 80 -21.80 2.72 5.10
C ASN A 80 -20.72 2.50 6.16
N LYS A 81 -19.45 2.48 5.76
CA LYS A 81 -18.32 2.36 6.70
C LYS A 81 -18.19 3.61 7.56
N GLU A 82 -18.25 4.79 6.96
CA GLU A 82 -18.14 6.06 7.70
C GLU A 82 -19.24 6.18 8.76
N GLU A 83 -20.49 5.88 8.40
CA GLU A 83 -21.61 5.89 9.34
C GLU A 83 -21.49 4.81 10.40
N LEU A 84 -21.05 3.59 10.03
CA LEU A 84 -20.83 2.51 11.00
C LEU A 84 -19.75 2.88 12.02
N PHE A 85 -18.60 3.41 11.57
CA PHE A 85 -17.51 3.80 12.46
C PHE A 85 -17.93 4.93 13.39
N SER A 86 -18.68 5.91 12.87
CA SER A 86 -19.21 7.02 13.69
C SER A 86 -20.16 6.50 14.76
N PHE A 87 -21.13 5.66 14.37
CA PHE A 87 -22.08 5.06 15.30
C PHE A 87 -21.36 4.26 16.39
N LEU A 88 -20.43 3.38 16.02
CA LEU A 88 -19.70 2.57 16.98
C LEU A 88 -18.79 3.42 17.90
N SER A 89 -18.15 4.47 17.37
CA SER A 89 -17.39 5.41 18.19
C SER A 89 -18.27 6.06 19.26
N GLU A 90 -19.44 6.58 18.87
CA GLU A 90 -20.39 7.19 19.82
C GLU A 90 -20.87 6.22 20.89
N GLN A 91 -21.12 4.97 20.54
CA GLN A 91 -21.56 3.94 21.48
C GLN A 91 -20.47 3.60 22.50
N VAL A 92 -19.22 3.48 22.07
CA VAL A 92 -18.10 3.17 22.99
C VAL A 92 -17.77 4.36 23.89
N MET A 93 -18.03 5.59 23.45
CA MET A 93 -17.86 6.78 24.30
C MET A 93 -18.81 6.84 25.50
N GLN A 94 -19.84 5.99 25.55
CA GLN A 94 -20.76 5.87 26.68
C GLN A 94 -20.25 4.92 27.77
N LEU A 95 -19.11 4.27 27.56
CA LEU A 95 -18.55 3.34 28.53
C LEU A 95 -18.03 4.04 29.78
N VAL A 96 -18.33 3.46 30.94
CA VAL A 96 -17.72 3.83 32.20
C VAL A 96 -16.35 3.16 32.29
N VAL A 97 -15.31 3.92 31.97
CA VAL A 97 -13.93 3.45 32.04
C VAL A 97 -13.37 3.72 33.43
N LYS A 98 -12.70 2.74 34.03
CA LYS A 98 -11.98 2.90 35.31
C LYS A 98 -10.97 4.04 35.20
N GLU A 99 -10.78 4.84 36.26
CA GLU A 99 -9.88 6.00 36.24
C GLU A 99 -8.43 5.67 35.82
N SER A 100 -7.96 4.45 36.10
CA SER A 100 -6.64 3.97 35.72
C SER A 100 -6.51 3.57 34.24
N LYS A 101 -7.57 3.73 33.45
CA LYS A 101 -7.65 3.26 32.07
C LYS A 101 -8.02 4.38 31.12
N GLN A 102 -7.55 4.26 29.89
CA GLN A 102 -7.80 5.22 28.85
C GLN A 102 -8.33 4.53 27.59
N LEU A 103 -9.35 5.12 27.00
CA LEU A 103 -9.85 4.78 25.69
C LEU A 103 -9.65 5.99 24.78
N VAL A 104 -9.05 5.76 23.61
CA VAL A 104 -8.87 6.78 22.57
C VAL A 104 -9.52 6.28 21.29
N VAL A 105 -10.43 7.07 20.71
CA VAL A 105 -11.21 6.65 19.55
C VAL A 105 -11.13 7.69 18.44
N THR A 106 -10.87 7.23 17.22
CA THR A 106 -10.98 8.07 16.04
C THR A 106 -12.46 8.46 15.81
N GLY A 107 -12.75 9.76 15.69
CA GLY A 107 -14.10 10.29 15.48
C GLY A 107 -14.15 11.21 14.26
N LYS A 108 -14.18 10.64 13.04
CA LYS A 108 -14.07 11.39 11.78
C LYS A 108 -12.86 12.33 11.77
N LYS A 109 -13.08 13.64 11.91
CA LYS A 109 -12.06 14.71 11.95
C LYS A 109 -11.55 15.04 13.36
N ARG A 110 -12.03 14.34 14.39
CA ARG A 110 -11.69 14.56 15.80
C ARG A 110 -11.19 13.27 16.43
N VAL A 111 -10.65 13.39 17.63
CA VAL A 111 -10.27 12.28 18.50
C VAL A 111 -11.10 12.38 19.77
N LEU A 112 -11.71 11.27 20.15
CA LEU A 112 -12.56 11.15 21.34
C LEU A 112 -11.80 10.36 22.40
N THR A 113 -11.90 10.77 23.66
CA THR A 113 -11.11 10.17 24.76
C THR A 113 -11.97 9.97 26.00
N VAL A 114 -11.80 8.81 26.66
CA VAL A 114 -12.40 8.51 27.97
C VAL A 114 -11.31 7.99 28.91
N PRO A 115 -11.03 8.66 30.03
CA PRO A 115 -11.53 9.99 30.40
C PRO A 115 -11.06 11.08 29.41
N PRO A 116 -11.72 12.26 29.39
CA PRO A 116 -11.32 13.34 28.49
C PRO A 116 -9.87 13.79 28.71
N ARG A 117 -9.08 13.80 27.64
CA ARG A 117 -7.72 14.37 27.63
C ARG A 117 -7.76 15.87 27.34
N LYS A 118 -6.94 16.64 28.07
CA LYS A 118 -6.74 18.07 27.81
C LYS A 118 -5.97 18.33 26.51
N ASP A 119 -5.00 17.45 26.22
CA ASP A 119 -4.16 17.56 25.04
C ASP A 119 -4.26 16.31 24.14
N THR A 120 -4.64 16.57 22.89
CA THR A 120 -4.73 15.61 21.80
C THR A 120 -4.03 16.11 20.54
N ALA A 121 -3.14 17.09 20.64
CA ALA A 121 -2.45 17.71 19.51
C ALA A 121 -1.64 16.71 18.67
N ASN A 122 -1.07 15.68 19.33
CA ASN A 122 -0.35 14.59 18.66
C ASN A 122 -1.25 13.61 17.89
N LEU A 123 -2.58 13.73 18.05
CA LEU A 123 -3.57 12.85 17.43
C LEU A 123 -4.54 13.60 16.51
N ALA A 124 -4.77 14.90 16.74
CA ALA A 124 -5.70 15.72 15.98
C ALA A 124 -5.23 17.19 15.86
N PRO A 125 -5.44 17.86 14.70
CA PRO A 125 -6.05 17.33 13.48
C PRO A 125 -5.16 16.25 12.82
N CYS A 126 -5.79 15.30 12.14
CA CYS A 126 -5.09 14.21 11.45
C CYS A 126 -5.55 14.11 10.00
N ASN A 127 -4.61 14.11 9.06
CA ASN A 127 -4.89 14.03 7.62
C ASN A 127 -4.56 12.66 7.00
N HIS A 128 -4.22 11.66 7.81
CA HIS A 128 -4.13 10.27 7.36
C HIS A 128 -5.51 9.75 6.94
N GLU A 129 -5.61 9.29 5.68
CA GLU A 129 -6.82 8.67 5.13
C GLU A 129 -7.07 7.27 5.69
N GLU A 130 -6.03 6.57 6.13
CA GLU A 130 -6.12 5.14 6.40
C GLU A 130 -5.79 4.81 7.85
N ALA A 131 -6.44 3.77 8.36
CA ALA A 131 -6.17 3.26 9.68
C ALA A 131 -4.73 2.73 9.80
N ASP A 132 -4.12 2.22 8.72
CA ASP A 132 -2.79 1.61 8.76
C ASP A 132 -1.70 2.58 9.27
N THR A 133 -1.68 3.78 8.75
CA THR A 133 -0.76 4.86 9.07
C THR A 133 -1.23 5.60 10.31
N ARG A 134 -2.54 5.82 10.46
CA ARG A 134 -3.09 6.44 11.68
C ARG A 134 -2.79 5.60 12.93
N MET A 135 -2.71 4.27 12.83
CA MET A 135 -2.27 3.42 13.93
C MET A 135 -0.84 3.73 14.39
N MET A 136 0.06 4.18 13.49
CA MET A 136 1.41 4.58 13.85
C MET A 136 1.42 5.93 14.60
N VAL A 137 0.55 6.87 14.22
CA VAL A 137 0.31 8.13 14.97
C VAL A 137 -0.13 7.82 16.40
N HIS A 138 -1.10 6.92 16.56
CA HIS A 138 -1.59 6.51 17.88
C HIS A 138 -0.51 5.78 18.71
N ALA A 139 0.30 4.93 18.07
CA ALA A 139 1.42 4.29 18.73
C ALA A 139 2.48 5.31 19.18
N ALA A 140 2.80 6.31 18.36
CA ALA A 140 3.72 7.39 18.70
C ALA A 140 3.19 8.22 19.88
N ASP A 141 1.92 8.65 19.85
CA ASP A 141 1.32 9.36 20.99
C ASP A 141 1.28 8.51 22.28
N ALA A 142 1.09 7.19 22.16
CA ALA A 142 1.19 6.30 23.32
C ALA A 142 2.60 6.28 23.93
N LEU A 143 3.65 6.30 23.10
CA LEU A 143 5.04 6.44 23.56
C LEU A 143 5.28 7.77 24.27
N GLU A 144 4.78 8.88 23.73
CA GLU A 144 4.84 10.20 24.37
C GLU A 144 4.09 10.25 25.70
N CYS A 145 3.03 9.46 25.85
CA CYS A 145 2.31 9.27 27.12
C CYS A 145 3.04 8.32 28.10
N GLY A 146 4.24 7.85 27.77
CA GLY A 146 5.07 6.99 28.61
C GLY A 146 4.79 5.50 28.48
N HIS A 147 3.92 5.06 27.57
CA HIS A 147 3.74 3.63 27.32
C HIS A 147 4.95 3.09 26.56
N ARG A 148 5.49 1.94 26.99
CA ARG A 148 6.71 1.35 26.40
C ARG A 148 6.47 0.02 25.69
N ARG A 149 5.30 -0.59 25.95
CA ARG A 149 4.86 -1.86 25.35
C ARG A 149 3.54 -1.65 24.65
N ILE A 150 3.52 -1.89 23.34
CA ILE A 150 2.38 -1.62 22.46
C ILE A 150 1.98 -2.91 21.74
N LEU A 151 0.68 -3.18 21.67
CA LEU A 151 0.10 -4.26 20.88
C LEU A 151 -0.84 -3.69 19.82
N ILE A 152 -0.54 -3.96 18.55
CA ILE A 152 -1.35 -3.55 17.40
C ILE A 152 -2.13 -4.75 16.86
N ARG A 153 -3.45 -4.65 16.78
CA ARG A 153 -4.28 -5.69 16.15
C ARG A 153 -4.60 -5.33 14.71
N THR A 154 -4.16 -6.17 13.76
CA THR A 154 -4.36 -5.91 12.33
C THR A 154 -4.47 -7.21 11.52
N VAL A 155 -4.99 -7.11 10.31
CA VAL A 155 -4.91 -8.16 9.28
C VAL A 155 -4.14 -7.70 8.05
N ASP A 156 -3.67 -6.46 8.07
CA ASP A 156 -3.01 -5.80 6.96
C ASP A 156 -1.49 -5.89 7.09
N THR A 157 -0.85 -6.26 5.99
CA THR A 157 0.61 -6.40 5.92
C THR A 157 1.28 -5.02 5.93
N ASP A 158 0.62 -3.98 5.42
CA ASP A 158 1.15 -2.61 5.42
C ASP A 158 1.45 -2.18 6.87
N VAL A 159 0.57 -2.51 7.82
CA VAL A 159 0.77 -2.23 9.25
C VAL A 159 1.96 -2.99 9.84
N VAL A 160 2.24 -4.22 9.39
CA VAL A 160 3.40 -4.99 9.87
C VAL A 160 4.69 -4.28 9.43
N VAL A 161 4.75 -3.83 8.18
CA VAL A 161 5.90 -3.12 7.62
C VAL A 161 6.13 -1.79 8.33
N LEU A 162 5.07 -1.01 8.54
CA LEU A 162 5.13 0.26 9.26
C LEU A 162 5.53 0.08 10.73
N ALA A 163 5.02 -0.95 11.40
CA ALA A 163 5.39 -1.26 12.78
C ALA A 163 6.88 -1.60 12.93
N VAL A 164 7.47 -2.31 11.97
CA VAL A 164 8.92 -2.59 11.97
C VAL A 164 9.72 -1.30 11.80
N ALA A 165 9.31 -0.42 10.88
CA ALA A 165 9.95 0.88 10.68
C ALA A 165 9.86 1.76 11.94
N LEU A 166 8.67 1.88 12.54
CA LEU A 166 8.43 2.64 13.77
C LEU A 166 9.24 2.08 14.94
N ALA A 167 9.30 0.74 15.08
CA ALA A 167 10.06 0.13 16.16
C ALA A 167 11.56 0.43 16.08
N ASN A 168 12.10 0.53 14.85
CA ASN A 168 13.47 0.99 14.66
C ASN A 168 13.60 2.49 14.99
N GLU A 169 12.71 3.32 14.47
CA GLU A 169 12.71 4.78 14.66
C GLU A 169 12.59 5.21 16.13
N ARG A 170 11.86 4.43 16.95
CA ARG A 170 11.60 4.71 18.36
C ARG A 170 12.31 3.73 19.30
N SER A 171 13.38 3.07 18.83
CA SER A 171 14.08 2.02 19.60
C SER A 171 14.67 2.47 20.93
N GLU A 172 14.93 3.77 21.12
CA GLU A 172 15.40 4.33 22.39
C GLU A 172 14.31 4.37 23.48
N VAL A 173 13.04 4.46 23.05
CA VAL A 173 11.92 4.60 23.98
C VAL A 173 10.96 3.41 23.97
N LEU A 174 10.92 2.62 22.91
CA LEU A 174 10.03 1.48 22.78
C LEU A 174 10.71 0.19 23.27
N ASP A 175 10.13 -0.46 24.28
CA ASP A 175 10.61 -1.76 24.76
C ASP A 175 10.09 -2.90 23.86
N GLU A 176 8.78 -2.92 23.63
CA GLU A 176 8.14 -3.99 22.86
C GLU A 176 7.02 -3.45 21.97
N LEU A 177 7.10 -3.75 20.67
CA LEU A 177 5.98 -3.60 19.74
C LEU A 177 5.58 -4.95 19.17
N TRP A 178 4.35 -5.36 19.49
CA TRP A 178 3.74 -6.60 19.05
C TRP A 178 2.60 -6.35 18.08
N LEU A 179 2.38 -7.29 17.16
CA LEU A 179 1.16 -7.34 16.36
C LEU A 179 0.39 -8.63 16.60
N THR A 180 -0.91 -8.51 16.84
CA THR A 180 -1.85 -9.63 16.61
C THR A 180 -2.28 -9.59 15.16
N PHE A 181 -1.70 -10.49 14.35
CA PHE A 181 -1.88 -10.53 12.90
C PHE A 181 -2.79 -11.69 12.46
N GLY A 182 -3.74 -11.43 11.56
CA GLY A 182 -4.60 -12.45 10.95
C GLY A 182 -5.93 -12.69 11.68
N THR A 183 -6.71 -13.66 11.18
CA THR A 183 -8.05 -13.97 11.71
C THR A 183 -8.22 -15.45 12.05
N GLY A 184 -9.13 -15.74 12.99
CA GLY A 184 -9.49 -17.11 13.36
C GLY A 184 -8.28 -17.96 13.76
N LYS A 185 -8.16 -19.15 13.16
CA LYS A 185 -7.07 -20.10 13.41
C LYS A 185 -5.69 -19.62 12.90
N ASN A 186 -5.68 -18.65 11.99
CA ASN A 186 -4.44 -18.10 11.41
C ASN A 186 -3.94 -16.87 12.19
N ARG A 187 -4.55 -16.55 13.34
CA ARG A 187 -4.12 -15.45 14.19
C ARG A 187 -2.78 -15.81 14.85
N ARG A 188 -1.80 -14.93 14.74
CA ARG A 188 -0.45 -15.09 15.31
C ARG A 188 0.07 -13.79 15.91
N TYR A 189 1.04 -13.90 16.80
CA TYR A 189 1.78 -12.75 17.32
C TYR A 189 3.05 -12.53 16.49
N ILE A 190 3.34 -11.27 16.17
CA ILE A 190 4.55 -10.86 15.46
C ILE A 190 5.27 -9.81 16.32
N ALA A 191 6.54 -10.05 16.65
CA ALA A 191 7.38 -9.11 17.37
C ALA A 191 8.07 -8.14 16.39
N ALA A 192 7.43 -7.00 16.08
CA ALA A 192 8.02 -6.02 15.16
C ALA A 192 9.36 -5.46 15.65
N HIS A 193 9.49 -5.24 16.97
CA HIS A 193 10.73 -4.80 17.59
C HIS A 193 11.90 -5.80 17.41
N GLN A 194 11.62 -7.11 17.46
CA GLN A 194 12.64 -8.14 17.19
C GLN A 194 13.00 -8.21 15.71
N ILE A 195 12.01 -8.06 14.82
CA ILE A 195 12.27 -7.99 13.37
C ILE A 195 13.12 -6.77 13.05
N ALA A 196 12.79 -5.60 13.63
CA ALA A 196 13.58 -4.38 13.45
C ALA A 196 15.03 -4.58 13.89
N LYS A 197 15.23 -5.13 15.09
CA LYS A 197 16.57 -5.46 15.61
C LYS A 197 17.34 -6.43 14.70
N ALA A 198 16.67 -7.45 14.16
CA ALA A 198 17.29 -8.44 13.29
C ALA A 198 17.65 -7.89 11.90
N LEU A 199 16.83 -6.97 11.36
CA LEU A 199 17.08 -6.32 10.07
C LEU A 199 18.20 -5.27 10.17
N GLY A 200 18.32 -4.61 11.32
CA GLY A 200 19.21 -3.48 11.51
C GLY A 200 18.63 -2.17 10.97
N PRO A 201 19.24 -1.03 11.35
CA PRO A 201 18.62 0.28 11.21
C PRO A 201 18.33 0.69 9.77
N GLU A 202 19.25 0.40 8.85
CA GLU A 202 19.10 0.75 7.44
C GLU A 202 17.99 -0.07 6.78
N ASN A 203 17.99 -1.39 6.94
CA ASN A 203 16.99 -2.24 6.32
C ASN A 203 15.60 -2.04 6.92
N SER A 204 15.47 -1.79 8.23
CA SER A 204 14.20 -1.43 8.85
C SER A 204 13.62 -0.13 8.29
N ARG A 205 14.46 0.88 8.06
CA ARG A 205 14.05 2.15 7.43
C ARG A 205 13.75 2.00 5.94
N ALA A 206 14.46 1.11 5.24
CA ALA A 206 14.26 0.85 3.81
C ALA A 206 13.04 -0.06 3.54
N LEU A 207 12.56 -0.81 4.54
CA LEU A 207 11.51 -1.81 4.37
C LEU A 207 10.19 -1.26 3.79
N PRO A 208 9.68 -0.08 4.19
CA PRO A 208 8.51 0.52 3.56
C PRO A 208 8.69 0.79 2.06
N VAL A 209 9.88 1.25 1.65
CA VAL A 209 10.18 1.51 0.23
C VAL A 209 10.28 0.21 -0.55
N PHE A 210 10.98 -0.79 -0.02
CA PHE A 210 11.00 -2.14 -0.59
C PHE A 210 9.57 -2.69 -0.77
N HIS A 211 8.73 -2.53 0.25
CA HIS A 211 7.35 -3.00 0.21
C HIS A 211 6.51 -2.25 -0.83
N ALA A 212 6.62 -0.93 -0.94
CA ALA A 212 5.92 -0.14 -1.96
C ALA A 212 6.38 -0.49 -3.38
N ILE A 213 7.69 -0.50 -3.65
CA ILE A 213 8.26 -0.82 -4.98
C ILE A 213 7.88 -2.22 -5.44
N THR A 214 7.79 -3.18 -4.53
CA THR A 214 7.41 -4.55 -4.89
C THR A 214 5.90 -4.79 -4.94
N GLY A 215 5.12 -3.70 -4.89
CA GLY A 215 3.67 -3.69 -4.99
C GLY A 215 2.96 -3.61 -3.64
N CYS A 216 2.01 -2.69 -3.53
CA CYS A 216 1.08 -2.53 -2.41
C CYS A 216 -0.28 -2.11 -2.96
N VAL A 217 -1.17 -1.54 -2.13
CA VAL A 217 -2.51 -1.16 -2.59
C VAL A 217 -2.49 -0.05 -3.64
N THR A 218 -1.56 0.90 -3.55
CA THR A 218 -1.46 2.08 -4.44
C THR A 218 -0.35 1.95 -5.50
N VAL A 219 0.51 0.94 -5.38
CA VAL A 219 1.67 0.74 -6.27
C VAL A 219 1.57 -0.64 -6.91
N SER A 220 1.74 -0.71 -8.23
CA SER A 220 1.66 -1.96 -8.99
C SER A 220 2.77 -2.96 -8.62
N VAL A 221 2.61 -4.21 -9.05
CA VAL A 221 3.61 -5.27 -8.87
C VAL A 221 4.35 -5.56 -10.19
N PHE A 222 5.58 -6.05 -10.09
CA PHE A 222 6.32 -6.57 -11.25
C PHE A 222 5.78 -7.94 -11.67
N ALA A 223 5.31 -8.06 -12.91
CA ALA A 223 4.73 -9.29 -13.44
C ALA A 223 5.67 -10.49 -13.31
N GLY A 224 5.14 -11.63 -12.87
CA GLY A 224 5.90 -12.88 -12.69
C GLY A 224 6.81 -12.94 -11.45
N HIS A 225 6.87 -11.87 -10.64
CA HIS A 225 7.79 -11.80 -9.51
C HIS A 225 7.08 -11.58 -8.17
N SER A 226 7.45 -12.40 -7.18
CA SER A 226 6.94 -12.27 -5.81
C SER A 226 7.85 -11.38 -4.96
N LYS A 227 7.31 -10.82 -3.86
CA LYS A 227 8.10 -10.14 -2.82
C LYS A 227 9.23 -11.02 -2.28
N LYS A 228 9.05 -12.35 -2.23
CA LYS A 228 10.11 -13.30 -1.83
C LYS A 228 11.27 -13.29 -2.84
N ALA A 229 10.98 -13.26 -4.14
CA ALA A 229 12.01 -13.15 -5.17
C ALA A 229 12.72 -11.79 -5.13
N ALA A 230 11.97 -10.71 -4.90
CA ALA A 230 12.52 -9.37 -4.72
C ALA A 230 13.41 -9.27 -3.47
N TRP A 231 13.01 -9.90 -2.36
CA TRP A 231 13.83 -9.99 -1.14
C TRP A 231 15.14 -10.74 -1.38
N ALA A 232 15.08 -11.89 -2.07
CA ALA A 232 16.27 -12.63 -2.46
C ALA A 232 17.18 -11.87 -3.44
N THR A 233 16.63 -10.90 -4.18
CA THR A 233 17.38 -9.99 -5.04
C THR A 233 18.04 -8.90 -4.21
N TRP A 234 17.33 -8.33 -3.23
CA TRP A 234 17.88 -7.33 -2.32
C TRP A 234 19.07 -7.88 -1.53
N ASN A 235 18.95 -9.09 -0.98
CA ASN A 235 20.07 -9.76 -0.30
C ASN A 235 21.29 -9.99 -1.23
N ALA A 236 21.07 -10.09 -2.54
CA ALA A 236 22.15 -10.31 -3.52
C ALA A 236 22.72 -9.00 -4.10
N PHE A 237 22.05 -7.87 -3.84
CA PHE A 237 22.43 -6.54 -4.31
C PHE A 237 22.15 -5.52 -3.20
N PRO A 238 22.89 -5.58 -2.08
CA PRO A 238 22.66 -4.72 -0.91
C PRO A 238 22.86 -3.23 -1.19
N GLU A 239 23.57 -2.86 -2.26
CA GLU A 239 23.79 -1.47 -2.68
C GLU A 239 22.47 -0.73 -2.97
N VAL A 240 21.41 -1.45 -3.35
CA VAL A 240 20.07 -0.87 -3.54
C VAL A 240 19.50 -0.23 -2.26
N THR A 241 19.98 -0.62 -1.08
CA THR A 241 19.54 -0.08 0.22
C THR A 241 19.72 1.43 0.26
N THR A 242 20.81 1.95 -0.32
CA THR A 242 21.05 3.40 -0.39
C THR A 242 19.95 4.13 -1.16
N ALA A 243 19.53 3.59 -2.30
CA ALA A 243 18.42 4.13 -3.09
C ALA A 243 17.09 4.03 -2.34
N PHE A 244 16.84 2.93 -1.62
CA PHE A 244 15.65 2.82 -0.76
C PHE A 244 15.65 3.88 0.35
N LEU A 245 16.78 4.10 1.02
CA LEU A 245 16.90 5.11 2.07
C LEU A 245 16.71 6.54 1.53
N SER A 246 17.24 6.83 0.33
CA SER A 246 17.01 8.13 -0.32
C SER A 246 15.53 8.39 -0.58
N LEU A 247 14.77 7.38 -1.03
CA LEU A 247 13.33 7.50 -1.23
C LEU A 247 12.53 7.55 0.08
N ALA A 248 13.00 6.87 1.13
CA ALA A 248 12.37 6.90 2.46
C ALA A 248 12.50 8.27 3.14
N SER A 249 13.43 9.13 2.68
CA SER A 249 13.76 10.41 3.29
C SER A 249 12.90 11.58 2.74
N THR A 250 11.72 11.28 2.20
CA THR A 250 10.73 12.29 1.75
C THR A 250 11.33 13.31 0.77
N PRO A 251 11.98 12.88 -0.32
CA PRO A 251 12.70 13.78 -1.20
C PRO A 251 11.74 14.70 -1.97
N SER A 252 12.16 15.92 -2.33
CA SER A 252 11.32 16.85 -3.11
C SER A 252 11.20 16.49 -4.59
N GLU A 253 12.16 15.72 -5.10
CA GLU A 253 12.22 15.19 -6.46
C GLU A 253 12.93 13.83 -6.42
N LEU A 254 12.94 13.07 -7.53
CA LEU A 254 13.69 11.83 -7.57
C LEU A 254 15.20 12.10 -7.45
N PRO A 255 15.89 11.59 -6.42
CA PRO A 255 17.31 11.89 -6.25
C PRO A 255 18.17 11.27 -7.36
N ASP A 256 19.29 11.94 -7.66
CA ASP A 256 20.24 11.50 -8.66
C ASP A 256 20.73 10.07 -8.41
N GLY A 257 20.83 9.28 -9.47
CA GLY A 257 21.30 7.89 -9.42
C GLY A 257 20.28 6.87 -8.90
N VAL A 258 19.23 7.27 -8.18
CA VAL A 258 18.20 6.35 -7.62
C VAL A 258 17.55 5.51 -8.72
N LEU A 259 17.14 6.14 -9.83
CA LEU A 259 16.55 5.44 -10.97
C LEU A 259 17.50 4.39 -11.55
N SER A 260 18.79 4.69 -11.65
CA SER A 260 19.80 3.77 -12.19
C SER A 260 20.04 2.59 -11.25
N THR A 261 20.15 2.83 -9.94
CA THR A 261 20.30 1.77 -8.93
C THR A 261 19.07 0.87 -8.88
N LEU A 262 17.87 1.45 -8.92
CA LEU A 262 16.63 0.67 -8.96
C LEU A 262 16.45 -0.08 -10.30
N ALA A 263 16.84 0.52 -11.43
CA ALA A 263 16.87 -0.19 -12.71
C ALA A 263 17.79 -1.41 -12.65
N ARG A 264 18.95 -1.31 -11.99
CA ARG A 264 19.83 -2.46 -11.76
C ARG A 264 19.18 -3.53 -10.89
N PHE A 265 18.50 -3.14 -9.82
CA PHE A 265 17.73 -4.06 -8.98
C PHE A 265 16.64 -4.80 -9.78
N ILE A 266 15.88 -4.10 -10.64
CA ILE A 266 14.88 -4.72 -11.50
C ILE A 266 15.49 -5.62 -12.57
N VAL A 267 16.66 -5.25 -13.13
CA VAL A 267 17.39 -6.15 -14.03
C VAL A 267 17.70 -7.48 -13.35
N LEU A 268 18.23 -7.44 -12.12
CA LEU A 268 18.58 -8.63 -11.35
C LEU A 268 17.35 -9.44 -10.93
N LEU A 269 16.20 -8.79 -10.71
CA LEU A 269 14.94 -9.46 -10.42
C LEU A 269 14.48 -10.33 -11.60
N TYR A 270 14.59 -9.82 -12.83
CA TYR A 270 14.16 -10.51 -14.05
C TYR A 270 15.21 -11.47 -14.64
N ASP A 271 16.50 -11.20 -14.42
CA ASP A 271 17.63 -12.04 -14.81
C ASP A 271 18.82 -11.82 -13.86
N ARG A 272 18.91 -12.65 -12.81
CA ARG A 272 19.94 -12.58 -11.76
C ARG A 272 21.38 -12.69 -12.28
N THR A 273 21.57 -13.26 -13.47
CA THR A 273 22.90 -13.44 -14.08
C THR A 273 23.27 -12.28 -15.02
N SER A 274 22.35 -11.35 -15.24
CA SER A 274 22.54 -10.26 -16.18
C SER A 274 23.60 -9.27 -15.71
N THR A 275 24.47 -8.85 -16.61
CA THR A 275 25.40 -7.74 -16.44
C THR A 275 24.83 -6.40 -16.91
N CYS A 276 23.59 -6.37 -17.42
CA CYS A 276 22.98 -5.13 -17.88
C CYS A 276 22.69 -4.18 -16.70
N CYS A 277 22.90 -2.89 -16.90
CA CYS A 277 22.51 -1.86 -15.92
C CYS A 277 21.24 -1.10 -16.31
N ASP A 278 20.67 -1.41 -17.48
CA ASP A 278 19.49 -0.75 -18.02
C ASP A 278 18.39 -1.76 -18.38
N VAL A 279 17.16 -1.45 -17.99
CA VAL A 279 16.00 -2.33 -18.20
C VAL A 279 15.63 -2.45 -19.67
N ASN A 280 15.81 -1.43 -20.51
CA ASN A 280 15.51 -1.53 -21.95
C ASN A 280 16.53 -2.43 -22.67
N VAL A 281 17.81 -2.36 -22.28
CA VAL A 281 18.84 -3.29 -22.78
C VAL A 281 18.50 -4.73 -22.41
N LEU A 282 18.09 -4.97 -21.15
CA LEU A 282 17.64 -6.29 -20.72
C LEU A 282 16.37 -6.73 -21.49
N ARG A 283 15.37 -5.87 -21.63
CA ARG A 283 14.13 -6.15 -22.40
C ARG A 283 14.46 -6.63 -23.80
N LYS A 284 15.31 -5.90 -24.53
CA LYS A 284 15.76 -6.29 -25.87
C LYS A 284 16.43 -7.68 -25.86
N LYS A 285 17.32 -7.93 -24.91
CA LYS A 285 18.02 -9.23 -24.78
C LYS A 285 17.05 -10.37 -24.51
N LEU A 286 16.12 -10.20 -23.57
CA LEU A 286 15.13 -11.22 -23.20
C LEU A 286 14.15 -11.51 -24.33
N PHE A 287 13.70 -10.47 -25.03
CA PHE A 287 12.83 -10.61 -26.18
C PHE A 287 13.53 -11.31 -27.35
N SER A 288 14.72 -10.84 -27.75
CA SER A 288 15.40 -11.35 -28.95
C SER A 288 16.10 -12.69 -28.76
N ARG A 289 16.63 -13.01 -27.57
CA ARG A 289 17.47 -14.20 -27.35
C ARG A 289 16.81 -15.29 -26.51
N LYS A 290 15.83 -14.95 -25.68
CA LYS A 290 15.12 -15.91 -24.82
C LYS A 290 13.65 -16.08 -25.22
N SER A 291 13.21 -15.44 -26.31
CA SER A 291 11.85 -15.51 -26.86
C SER A 291 10.75 -15.35 -25.81
N ARG A 292 10.97 -14.49 -24.81
CA ARG A 292 9.97 -14.22 -23.77
C ARG A 292 8.79 -13.45 -24.35
N SER A 293 7.59 -13.75 -23.83
CA SER A 293 6.40 -12.96 -24.14
C SER A 293 6.56 -11.52 -23.64
N LEU A 294 5.82 -10.57 -24.21
CA LEU A 294 5.87 -9.16 -23.79
C LEU A 294 5.47 -8.96 -22.31
N GLU A 295 4.59 -9.82 -21.81
CA GLU A 295 4.10 -9.81 -20.43
C GLU A 295 5.16 -10.26 -19.41
N ASP A 296 6.14 -11.06 -19.86
CA ASP A 296 7.25 -11.58 -19.05
C ASP A 296 8.52 -10.71 -19.10
N LEU A 297 8.42 -9.53 -19.73
CA LEU A 297 9.53 -8.57 -19.81
C LEU A 297 9.52 -7.60 -18.62
N PRO A 298 10.70 -7.13 -18.15
CA PRO A 298 10.77 -6.04 -17.19
C PRO A 298 10.13 -4.78 -17.76
N PRO A 299 9.63 -3.84 -16.95
CA PRO A 299 9.04 -2.59 -17.46
C PRO A 299 10.02 -1.81 -18.34
N THR A 300 9.48 -0.96 -19.23
CA THR A 300 10.32 0.03 -19.93
C THR A 300 10.94 0.99 -18.91
N ARG A 301 12.05 1.64 -19.27
CA ARG A 301 12.66 2.67 -18.40
C ARG A 301 11.65 3.77 -18.02
N ALA A 302 10.83 4.21 -18.97
CA ALA A 302 9.80 5.23 -18.74
C ALA A 302 8.71 4.78 -17.77
N ALA A 303 8.22 3.53 -17.90
CA ALA A 303 7.26 2.96 -16.96
C ALA A 303 7.86 2.76 -15.57
N LEU A 304 9.13 2.32 -15.51
CA LEU A 304 9.84 2.13 -14.25
C LEU A 304 10.01 3.46 -13.51
N GLU A 305 10.33 4.55 -14.19
CA GLU A 305 10.45 5.86 -13.56
C GLU A 305 9.14 6.31 -12.89
N GLN A 306 8.01 6.19 -13.59
CA GLN A 306 6.71 6.55 -13.01
C GLN A 306 6.34 5.64 -11.82
N HIS A 307 6.59 4.33 -11.95
CA HIS A 307 6.40 3.39 -10.85
C HIS A 307 7.25 3.75 -9.62
N ILE A 308 8.51 4.15 -9.80
CA ILE A 308 9.39 4.60 -8.70
C ILE A 308 8.84 5.89 -8.08
N LYS A 309 8.34 6.85 -8.87
CA LYS A 309 7.71 8.06 -8.35
C LYS A 309 6.50 7.73 -7.46
N THR A 310 5.60 6.87 -7.94
CA THR A 310 4.43 6.42 -7.15
C THR A 310 4.86 5.74 -5.86
N ALA A 311 5.89 4.87 -5.93
CA ALA A 311 6.42 4.19 -4.75
C ALA A 311 7.09 5.15 -3.76
N ALA A 312 7.82 6.15 -4.24
CA ALA A 312 8.43 7.19 -3.42
C ALA A 312 7.38 8.06 -2.71
N TYR A 313 6.28 8.40 -3.39
CA TYR A 313 5.13 9.07 -2.77
C TYR A 313 4.56 8.25 -1.63
N GLN A 314 4.25 6.97 -1.88
CA GLN A 314 3.67 6.09 -0.87
C GLN A 314 4.63 5.87 0.30
N ALA A 315 5.87 5.50 0.04
CA ALA A 315 6.80 5.06 1.07
C ALA A 315 7.50 6.21 1.80
N GLY A 316 7.89 7.27 1.10
CA GLY A 316 8.54 8.44 1.67
C GLY A 316 7.52 9.41 2.26
N HIS A 317 6.64 9.95 1.42
CA HIS A 317 5.75 11.04 1.84
C HIS A 317 4.62 10.59 2.77
N ILE A 318 3.98 9.44 2.51
CA ILE A 318 2.87 8.95 3.35
C ILE A 318 3.41 8.10 4.52
N TRP A 319 4.14 7.03 4.21
CA TRP A 319 4.58 6.06 5.21
C TRP A 319 5.78 6.51 6.03
N GLY A 320 6.74 7.22 5.42
CA GLY A 320 7.93 7.74 6.10
C GLY A 320 7.63 8.80 7.16
N GLN A 321 6.40 9.32 7.16
CA GLN A 321 5.90 10.30 8.13
C GLN A 321 4.71 9.76 8.95
N ALA A 322 4.48 8.43 8.97
CA ALA A 322 3.29 7.84 9.57
C ALA A 322 3.14 8.06 11.09
N ALA A 323 4.21 8.47 11.79
CA ALA A 323 4.16 8.82 13.20
C ALA A 323 3.64 10.26 13.47
N ILE A 324 3.45 11.08 12.42
CA ILE A 324 3.06 12.50 12.52
C ILE A 324 1.59 12.65 12.13
N ALA A 325 0.74 13.17 13.02
CA ALA A 325 -0.69 13.24 12.75
C ALA A 325 -1.09 14.05 11.51
N PHE A 326 -0.38 15.16 11.25
CA PHE A 326 -0.69 16.07 10.15
C PHE A 326 0.57 16.35 9.33
N VAL A 327 0.58 15.89 8.08
CA VAL A 327 1.72 16.00 7.17
C VAL A 327 1.41 16.91 5.98
N SER A 328 2.37 17.74 5.58
CA SER A 328 2.27 18.47 4.31
C SER A 328 2.72 17.54 3.19
N LEU A 329 1.81 17.19 2.28
CA LEU A 329 2.09 16.30 1.16
C LEU A 329 2.30 17.11 -0.13
N PRO A 330 3.28 16.75 -0.97
CA PRO A 330 3.40 17.33 -2.31
C PRO A 330 2.21 16.88 -3.19
N SER A 331 2.07 17.50 -4.36
CA SER A 331 1.03 17.08 -5.30
C SER A 331 1.30 15.65 -5.79
N PRO A 332 0.33 14.72 -5.74
CA PRO A 332 0.48 13.41 -6.37
C PRO A 332 0.85 13.49 -7.85
N CYS A 333 0.46 14.57 -8.54
CA CYS A 333 0.76 14.75 -9.97
C CYS A 333 2.26 14.90 -10.26
N ASP A 334 3.05 15.36 -9.28
CA ASP A 334 4.50 15.43 -9.40
C ASP A 334 5.14 14.03 -9.20
N TRP A 335 4.36 13.07 -8.70
CA TRP A 335 4.81 11.77 -8.25
C TRP A 335 4.12 10.59 -8.97
N GLY A 336 3.96 10.72 -10.28
CA GLY A 336 3.51 9.61 -11.13
C GLY A 336 2.01 9.34 -11.07
N TRP A 337 1.22 10.33 -10.65
CA TRP A 337 -0.23 10.32 -10.80
C TRP A 337 -0.67 11.40 -11.78
N MET A 338 -1.88 11.27 -12.30
CA MET A 338 -2.55 12.29 -13.08
C MET A 338 -3.99 12.43 -12.61
N LYS A 339 -4.53 13.64 -12.75
CA LYS A 339 -5.91 13.92 -12.38
C LYS A 339 -6.84 13.60 -13.56
N SER A 340 -7.83 12.74 -13.32
CA SER A 340 -8.87 12.33 -14.26
C SER A 340 -10.22 12.69 -13.65
N GLY A 341 -10.72 13.89 -13.95
CA GLY A 341 -11.87 14.46 -13.23
C GLY A 341 -11.55 14.71 -11.75
N ASP A 342 -12.30 14.08 -10.84
CA ASP A 342 -12.08 14.15 -9.38
C ASP A 342 -11.21 12.99 -8.83
N GLU A 343 -10.83 12.06 -9.69
CA GLU A 343 -10.01 10.89 -9.34
C GLU A 343 -8.54 11.08 -9.71
N LEU A 344 -7.67 10.33 -9.01
CA LEU A 344 -6.24 10.24 -9.30
C LEU A 344 -5.97 8.87 -9.92
N GLU A 345 -5.36 8.87 -11.10
CA GLU A 345 -4.96 7.66 -11.82
C GLU A 345 -3.44 7.60 -11.94
N PRO A 346 -2.82 6.41 -11.83
CA PRO A 346 -1.38 6.29 -11.96
C PRO A 346 -0.96 6.50 -13.43
N ILE A 347 0.15 7.22 -13.63
CA ILE A 347 0.78 7.33 -14.94
C ILE A 347 1.56 6.05 -15.20
N TRP A 348 1.05 5.18 -16.07
CA TRP A 348 1.71 3.89 -16.35
C TRP A 348 3.02 4.03 -17.12
N THR A 349 3.10 5.00 -18.03
CA THR A 349 4.27 5.25 -18.88
C THR A 349 4.11 6.61 -19.56
N THR A 350 5.23 7.26 -19.91
CA THR A 350 5.25 8.47 -20.74
C THR A 350 5.45 8.17 -22.23
N LEU A 351 5.64 6.89 -22.57
CA LEU A 351 5.74 6.44 -23.97
C LEU A 351 4.34 6.29 -24.59
N SER A 352 4.25 6.58 -25.89
CA SER A 352 3.07 6.30 -26.69
C SER A 352 2.80 4.80 -26.83
N ASP A 353 1.55 4.44 -27.07
CA ASP A 353 1.15 3.06 -27.30
C ASP A 353 1.98 2.43 -28.42
N VAL A 354 2.52 1.24 -28.16
CA VAL A 354 3.30 0.48 -29.14
C VAL A 354 2.51 0.25 -30.43
N SER A 355 1.20 0.05 -30.35
CA SER A 355 0.31 -0.10 -31.52
C SER A 355 0.21 1.17 -32.38
N LYS A 356 0.47 2.35 -31.79
CA LYS A 356 0.48 3.65 -32.49
C LYS A 356 1.88 4.04 -32.98
N SER A 357 2.93 3.38 -32.50
CA SER A 357 4.32 3.82 -32.71
C SER A 357 5.24 2.78 -33.34
N CYS A 358 4.88 1.50 -33.33
CA CYS A 358 5.76 0.42 -33.78
C CYS A 358 5.11 -0.38 -34.91
N HIS A 359 5.09 0.23 -36.11
CA HIS A 359 4.73 -0.47 -37.34
C HIS A 359 5.67 -1.68 -37.58
N GLU A 360 6.92 -1.62 -37.08
CA GLU A 360 7.98 -2.62 -37.27
C GLU A 360 7.75 -3.98 -36.57
N LEU A 361 6.77 -4.08 -35.66
CA LEU A 361 6.34 -5.35 -35.05
C LEU A 361 5.33 -6.11 -35.92
N ILE A 362 4.91 -5.54 -37.05
CA ILE A 362 4.07 -6.23 -38.03
C ILE A 362 4.88 -7.40 -38.59
N SER A 363 4.45 -8.61 -38.22
CA SER A 363 4.95 -9.85 -38.77
C SER A 363 3.97 -10.40 -39.81
N CYS A 364 4.49 -11.12 -40.79
CA CYS A 364 3.67 -11.88 -41.72
C CYS A 364 3.78 -13.38 -41.45
N GLY A 365 2.66 -14.09 -41.62
CA GLY A 365 2.62 -15.56 -41.60
C GLY A 365 3.10 -16.20 -42.91
N SER A 366 3.63 -15.42 -43.86
CA SER A 366 4.09 -15.93 -45.15
C SER A 366 5.41 -16.70 -44.97
N ARG A 367 5.48 -17.96 -45.44
CA ARG A 367 6.67 -18.81 -45.26
C ARG A 367 7.69 -18.69 -46.40
N LYS A 368 7.25 -18.41 -47.63
CA LYS A 368 8.09 -18.14 -48.82
C LYS A 368 7.31 -17.19 -49.76
N HIS A 369 8.00 -16.25 -50.42
CA HIS A 369 7.45 -15.27 -51.38
C HIS A 369 6.35 -14.34 -50.81
N CYS A 370 6.77 -13.25 -50.18
CA CYS A 370 5.85 -12.26 -49.61
C CYS A 370 5.18 -11.43 -50.71
N GLY A 371 3.90 -11.70 -50.98
CA GLY A 371 3.07 -10.99 -51.98
C GLY A 371 2.00 -10.08 -51.37
N GLY A 372 0.90 -9.85 -52.09
CA GLY A 372 -0.17 -8.93 -51.68
C GLY A 372 -0.91 -9.28 -50.38
N LYS A 373 -0.72 -10.48 -49.82
CA LYS A 373 -1.26 -10.91 -48.51
C LYS A 373 -0.28 -10.72 -47.34
N CYS A 374 0.96 -10.31 -47.61
CA CYS A 374 1.95 -10.07 -46.56
C CYS A 374 1.59 -8.81 -45.75
N GLY A 375 1.41 -8.97 -44.43
CA GLY A 375 1.14 -7.85 -43.52
C GLY A 375 2.21 -6.76 -43.57
N CYS A 376 3.49 -7.14 -43.64
CA CYS A 376 4.61 -6.21 -43.73
C CYS A 376 4.56 -5.38 -45.02
N LYS A 377 4.34 -6.01 -46.18
CA LYS A 377 4.21 -5.28 -47.46
C LYS A 377 3.01 -4.35 -47.50
N LYS A 378 1.86 -4.77 -46.95
CA LYS A 378 0.68 -3.91 -46.84
C LYS A 378 0.92 -2.68 -45.98
N ALA A 379 1.79 -2.82 -44.97
CA ALA A 379 2.23 -1.74 -44.12
C ALA A 379 3.47 -0.99 -44.66
N ALA A 380 3.91 -1.26 -45.91
CA ALA A 380 5.09 -0.70 -46.53
C ALA A 380 6.41 -0.92 -45.75
N LEU A 381 6.55 -2.09 -45.12
CA LEU A 381 7.74 -2.50 -44.35
C LEU A 381 8.45 -3.71 -44.96
N LYS A 382 9.75 -3.82 -44.69
CA LYS A 382 10.54 -5.04 -44.95
C LYS A 382 10.17 -6.13 -43.95
N CYS A 383 10.23 -7.39 -44.36
CA CYS A 383 10.04 -8.47 -43.40
C CYS A 383 11.25 -8.53 -42.47
N THR A 384 10.98 -8.76 -41.19
CA THR A 384 12.02 -8.89 -40.16
C THR A 384 12.12 -10.34 -39.71
N GLY A 385 13.10 -10.65 -38.85
CA GLY A 385 13.22 -11.96 -38.20
C GLY A 385 12.02 -12.36 -37.33
N LEU A 386 11.04 -11.46 -37.13
CA LEU A 386 9.76 -11.76 -36.47
C LEU A 386 8.74 -12.40 -37.42
N CYS A 387 8.98 -12.39 -38.74
CA CYS A 387 8.09 -12.96 -39.75
C CYS A 387 8.34 -14.46 -39.94
N ALA A 388 7.32 -15.20 -40.40
CA ALA A 388 7.48 -16.62 -40.76
C ALA A 388 8.41 -16.86 -41.96
N CYS A 389 8.75 -15.80 -42.73
CA CYS A 389 9.76 -15.82 -43.77
C CYS A 389 11.16 -15.45 -43.26
N GLU A 390 11.31 -15.14 -41.97
CA GLU A 390 12.58 -14.79 -41.30
C GLU A 390 13.34 -13.62 -41.95
N GLY A 391 12.63 -12.71 -42.63
CA GLY A 391 13.25 -11.61 -43.37
C GLY A 391 13.80 -11.99 -44.75
N GLY A 392 13.52 -13.21 -45.22
CA GLY A 392 13.82 -13.66 -46.59
C GLY A 392 12.91 -13.05 -47.68
N CYS A 393 12.35 -11.88 -47.38
CA CYS A 393 11.47 -11.03 -48.18
C CYS A 393 11.76 -9.56 -47.81
#